data_AF-A0A521MW93-F1
#
_entry.id   AF-A0A521MW93-F1
#
_cell.length_a   1.000
_cell.length_b   1.000
_cell.length_c   1.000
_cell.angle_alpha   90.00
_cell.angle_beta   90.00
_cell.angle_gamma   90.00
#
_symmetry.space_group_name_H-M   'P 1'
#
loop_
_entity.id
_entity.type
_entity.pdbx_description
1 polymer ?
#
loop_
_entity_poly.entity_id
_entity_poly.type
_entity_poly.pdbx_seq_one_letter_code
_entity_poly.pdbx_strand_id
1 'polypeptide(L)'
;MATQKLPSDNPGMQAVTSFNQHKKGPYPITAIVNLFTTRFLSVNDPGFQHTEEKYQASTPASKAFYLIAYLLPGIIAYLLINIQPVYDFFVRISGLEGYHFQYYTFVIFTLFWHMLFPVFMLRKYEKLSWKEVFAFLSLDRFSFKEILFIAPLAFGISVIVSLPYMLTLYTPFQQWLSSIPLFQIPSYSIFASYEAFYGAPAIILVLMMIGNFVGEEIYFRGYLMKKTAFLGRYNWIVNSTLFCVYHLWQIPQTFPLIVPILFFGLTMQLRKNLYTLIMFHLLFNLAGVQIYQVILGLGTGAH
;
A
#
# COMPACT_ATOMS: atom_id res chain seq x y z
N MET A 1 15.82 -31.95 52.22
CA MET A 1 15.25 -30.80 52.95
C MET A 1 13.91 -30.47 52.32
N ALA A 2 12.84 -30.72 53.07
CA ALA A 2 11.46 -30.56 52.65
C ALA A 2 10.95 -29.18 53.11
N THR A 3 10.37 -28.41 52.19
CA THR A 3 9.68 -27.15 52.50
C THR A 3 8.23 -27.23 52.00
N GLN A 4 7.39 -27.69 52.93
CA GLN A 4 6.05 -27.23 53.29
C GLN A 4 5.25 -26.40 52.26
N LYS A 5 4.18 -27.01 51.73
CA LYS A 5 3.01 -26.36 51.13
C LYS A 5 2.12 -25.78 52.24
N LEU A 6 1.65 -24.55 52.07
CA LEU A 6 0.51 -23.98 52.80
C LEU A 6 -0.70 -23.87 51.85
N PRO A 7 -1.88 -24.38 52.23
CA PRO A 7 -3.14 -24.03 51.60
C PRO A 7 -3.85 -22.93 52.42
N SER A 8 -4.42 -21.95 51.74
CA SER A 8 -5.45 -21.11 52.37
C SER A 8 -6.56 -20.84 51.35
N ASP A 9 -7.54 -21.73 51.38
CA ASP A 9 -8.87 -21.52 50.84
C ASP A 9 -9.51 -20.31 51.50
N ASN A 10 -10.02 -19.39 50.69
CA ASN A 10 -10.86 -18.29 51.17
C ASN A 10 -12.17 -18.29 50.37
N PRO A 11 -13.20 -19.03 50.82
CA PRO A 11 -14.53 -18.99 50.22
C PRO A 11 -15.36 -17.91 50.91
N GLY A 12 -15.23 -16.66 50.44
CA GLY A 12 -15.90 -15.51 51.04
C GLY A 12 -16.57 -14.62 50.01
N MET A 13 -17.91 -14.58 50.03
CA MET A 13 -18.80 -13.58 49.42
C MET A 13 -18.85 -13.50 47.89
N GLN A 14 -19.77 -14.27 47.30
CA GLN A 14 -20.48 -13.83 46.10
C GLN A 14 -21.85 -13.28 46.53
N ALA A 15 -21.93 -11.95 46.65
CA ALA A 15 -23.20 -11.25 46.79
C ALA A 15 -23.95 -11.31 45.45
N VAL A 16 -25.09 -11.98 45.47
CA VAL A 16 -26.07 -12.01 44.39
C VAL A 16 -26.74 -10.65 44.32
N THR A 17 -26.35 -9.83 43.34
CA THR A 17 -27.15 -8.68 42.87
C THR A 17 -27.59 -8.95 41.44
N SER A 18 -28.61 -9.78 41.28
CA SER A 18 -29.33 -9.93 40.02
C SER A 18 -30.19 -8.70 39.77
N PHE A 19 -29.57 -7.62 39.31
CA PHE A 19 -30.30 -6.47 38.76
C PHE A 19 -30.85 -6.86 37.39
N ASN A 20 -32.17 -7.00 37.32
CA ASN A 20 -32.93 -7.30 36.12
C ASN A 20 -32.80 -6.12 35.14
N GLN A 21 -31.73 -6.12 34.33
CA GLN A 21 -31.64 -5.28 33.16
C GLN A 21 -32.54 -5.87 32.07
N HIS A 22 -33.76 -5.34 31.97
CA HIS A 22 -34.56 -5.46 30.74
C HIS A 22 -33.75 -4.87 29.58
N LYS A 23 -32.98 -5.73 28.90
CA LYS A 23 -32.36 -5.45 27.60
C LYS A 23 -33.48 -5.16 26.61
N LYS A 24 -33.86 -3.89 26.46
CA LYS A 24 -34.56 -3.42 25.25
C LYS A 24 -33.64 -3.76 24.08
N GLY A 25 -33.99 -4.82 23.36
CA GLY A 25 -33.24 -5.26 22.18
C GLY A 25 -33.11 -4.08 21.20
N PRO A 26 -31.98 -3.93 20.51
CA PRO A 26 -31.83 -2.87 19.52
C PRO A 26 -32.96 -2.97 18.49
N TYR A 27 -33.57 -1.84 18.16
CA TYR A 27 -34.60 -1.76 17.13
C TYR A 27 -34.11 -2.44 15.83
N PRO A 28 -34.97 -3.16 15.10
CA PRO A 28 -34.56 -3.94 13.93
C PRO A 28 -33.86 -3.11 12.85
N ILE A 29 -34.16 -1.80 12.76
CA ILE A 29 -33.51 -0.88 11.82
C ILE A 29 -32.06 -0.60 12.21
N THR A 30 -31.75 -0.35 13.50
CA THR A 30 -30.36 -0.15 13.95
C THR A 30 -29.55 -1.43 13.85
N ALA A 31 -30.16 -2.60 14.00
CA ALA A 31 -29.49 -3.88 13.76
C ALA A 31 -29.11 -4.05 12.27
N ILE A 32 -30.01 -3.74 11.33
CA ILE A 32 -29.74 -3.84 9.89
C ILE A 32 -28.68 -2.82 9.45
N VAL A 33 -28.77 -1.56 9.90
CA VAL A 33 -27.78 -0.52 9.58
C VAL A 33 -26.40 -0.87 10.16
N ASN A 34 -26.31 -1.38 11.40
CA ASN A 34 -25.04 -1.83 11.96
C ASN A 34 -24.49 -3.08 11.26
N LEU A 35 -25.35 -4.02 10.86
CA LEU A 35 -24.92 -5.23 10.14
C LEU A 35 -24.38 -4.88 8.75
N PHE A 36 -25.03 -3.95 8.04
CA PHE A 36 -24.58 -3.47 6.74
C PHE A 36 -23.33 -2.60 6.87
N THR A 37 -23.26 -1.66 7.80
CA THR A 37 -22.09 -0.76 7.89
C THR A 37 -20.84 -1.47 8.41
N THR A 38 -20.93 -2.30 9.45
CA THR A 38 -19.72 -2.90 10.05
C THR A 38 -19.15 -4.05 9.21
N ARG A 39 -19.97 -4.97 8.71
CA ARG A 39 -19.47 -6.14 7.95
C ARG A 39 -19.14 -5.83 6.50
N PHE A 40 -19.81 -4.84 5.91
CA PHE A 40 -19.52 -4.45 4.54
C PHE A 40 -18.27 -3.58 4.45
N LEU A 41 -17.98 -2.79 5.49
CA LEU A 41 -16.80 -1.93 5.50
C LEU A 41 -15.58 -2.63 6.08
N SER A 42 -15.71 -3.36 7.20
CA SER A 42 -14.58 -3.97 7.90
C SER A 42 -14.73 -5.50 8.01
N VAL A 43 -13.67 -6.22 7.68
CA VAL A 43 -13.61 -7.68 7.79
C VAL A 43 -12.73 -8.05 8.98
N ASN A 44 -13.32 -8.76 9.95
CA ASN A 44 -12.53 -9.41 10.99
C ASN A 44 -11.89 -10.68 10.42
N ASP A 45 -10.57 -10.67 10.29
CA ASP A 45 -9.78 -11.79 9.78
C ASP A 45 -8.74 -12.23 10.83
N PRO A 46 -9.05 -13.28 11.61
CA PRO A 46 -8.12 -13.82 12.60
C PRO A 46 -6.82 -14.34 11.99
N GLY A 47 -6.83 -14.85 10.76
CA GLY A 47 -5.64 -15.34 10.08
C GLY A 47 -4.68 -14.21 9.71
N PHE A 48 -5.24 -13.08 9.25
CA PHE A 48 -4.48 -11.86 9.02
C PHE A 48 -3.85 -11.33 10.30
N GLN A 49 -4.64 -11.21 11.38
CA GLN A 49 -4.17 -10.74 12.69
C GLN A 49 -3.08 -11.65 13.26
N HIS A 50 -3.28 -12.97 13.20
CA HIS A 50 -2.28 -13.94 13.62
C HIS A 50 -0.96 -13.78 12.87
N THR A 51 -1.02 -13.53 11.56
CA THR A 51 0.17 -13.31 10.73
C THR A 51 0.90 -12.02 11.13
N GLU A 52 0.18 -10.93 11.34
CA GLU A 52 0.75 -9.67 11.83
C GLU A 52 1.43 -9.85 13.19
N GLU A 53 0.74 -10.47 14.15
CA GLU A 53 1.26 -10.68 15.50
C GLU A 53 2.51 -11.54 15.50
N LYS A 54 2.51 -12.63 14.73
CA LYS A 54 3.58 -13.64 14.70
C LYS A 54 4.83 -13.16 13.96
N TYR A 55 4.68 -12.44 12.86
CA TYR A 55 5.79 -12.18 11.92
C TYR A 55 6.20 -10.73 11.78
N GLN A 56 5.59 -9.80 12.52
CA GLN A 56 6.06 -8.43 12.63
C GLN A 56 7.50 -8.33 13.16
N ALA A 57 8.17 -7.24 12.83
CA ALA A 57 9.50 -6.95 13.33
C ALA A 57 9.49 -6.72 14.85
N SER A 58 10.29 -7.53 15.58
CA SER A 58 10.34 -7.50 17.05
C SER A 58 11.52 -6.68 17.60
N THR A 59 12.68 -6.72 16.94
CA THR A 59 13.90 -6.02 17.39
C THR A 59 14.00 -4.61 16.82
N PRO A 60 14.63 -3.64 17.52
CA PRO A 60 14.82 -2.28 17.00
C PRO A 60 15.49 -2.23 15.62
N ALA A 61 16.52 -3.06 15.40
CA ALA A 61 17.21 -3.16 14.12
C ALA A 61 16.27 -3.64 13.00
N SER A 62 15.48 -4.70 13.24
CA SER A 62 14.49 -5.17 12.27
C SER A 62 13.39 -4.13 11.99
N LYS A 63 12.92 -3.42 13.02
CA LYS A 63 11.92 -2.35 12.88
C LYS A 63 12.44 -1.22 11.99
N ALA A 64 13.68 -0.77 12.23
CA ALA A 64 14.33 0.24 11.40
C ALA A 64 14.53 -0.25 9.96
N PHE A 65 15.00 -1.50 9.79
CA PHE A 65 15.17 -2.11 8.48
C PHE A 65 13.89 -2.08 7.65
N TYR A 66 12.76 -2.53 8.22
CA TYR A 66 11.51 -2.58 7.47
C TYR A 66 10.92 -1.19 7.17
N LEU A 67 11.16 -0.19 8.02
CA LEU A 67 10.79 1.19 7.71
C LEU A 67 11.61 1.75 6.55
N ILE A 68 12.92 1.48 6.53
CA ILE A 68 13.82 1.89 5.43
C ILE A 68 13.48 1.12 4.14
N ALA A 69 13.09 -0.15 4.25
CA ALA A 69 12.76 -0.99 3.10
C ALA A 69 11.57 -0.46 2.27
N TYR A 70 10.69 0.37 2.85
CA TYR A 70 9.68 1.09 2.07
C TYR A 70 10.31 2.03 1.05
N LEU A 71 11.35 2.76 1.45
CA LEU A 71 11.94 3.85 0.68
C LEU A 71 13.05 3.38 -0.24
N LEU A 72 13.70 2.26 0.10
CA LEU A 72 14.91 1.82 -0.59
C LEU A 72 14.76 1.65 -2.11
N PRO A 73 13.69 1.02 -2.65
CA PRO A 73 13.53 0.91 -4.10
C PRO A 73 13.40 2.28 -4.77
N GLY A 74 12.71 3.21 -4.11
CA GLY A 74 12.49 4.57 -4.59
C GLY A 74 13.73 5.44 -4.55
N ILE A 75 14.53 5.32 -3.50
CA ILE A 75 15.84 5.98 -3.40
C ILE A 75 16.74 5.48 -4.54
N ILE A 76 16.79 4.17 -4.78
CA ILE A 76 17.62 3.61 -5.85
C ILE A 76 17.10 4.08 -7.22
N ALA A 77 15.79 4.04 -7.47
CA ALA A 77 15.20 4.55 -8.71
C ALA A 77 15.53 6.02 -8.93
N TYR A 78 15.40 6.87 -7.90
CA TYR A 78 15.78 8.27 -7.97
C TYR A 78 17.28 8.45 -8.30
N LEU A 79 18.17 7.70 -7.65
CA LEU A 79 19.60 7.79 -7.93
C LEU A 79 19.93 7.35 -9.36
N LEU A 80 19.30 6.29 -9.87
CA LEU A 80 19.56 5.76 -11.20
C LEU A 80 18.97 6.63 -12.32
N ILE A 81 17.84 7.31 -12.07
CA ILE A 81 17.07 8.01 -13.10
C ILE A 81 17.15 9.53 -12.97
N ASN A 82 17.14 10.09 -11.76
CA ASN A 82 17.05 11.54 -11.58
C ASN A 82 18.42 12.22 -11.45
N ILE A 83 19.47 11.46 -11.10
CA ILE A 83 20.84 11.98 -11.02
C ILE A 83 21.57 11.75 -12.34
N GLN A 84 21.62 12.79 -13.18
CA GLN A 84 22.12 12.68 -14.55
C GLN A 84 23.51 12.03 -14.69
N PRO A 85 24.54 12.37 -13.89
CA PRO A 85 25.83 11.67 -13.99
C PRO A 85 25.76 10.16 -13.72
N VAL A 86 24.86 9.73 -12.83
CA VAL A 86 24.65 8.31 -12.50
C VAL A 86 23.91 7.64 -13.65
N TYR A 87 22.84 8.25 -14.15
CA TYR A 87 22.10 7.80 -15.31
C TYR A 87 23.02 7.62 -16.55
N ASP A 88 23.80 8.65 -16.90
CA ASP A 88 24.73 8.63 -18.05
C ASP A 88 25.82 7.55 -17.90
N PHE A 89 26.24 7.26 -16.67
CA PHE A 89 27.16 6.17 -16.39
C PHE A 89 26.51 4.81 -16.70
N PHE A 90 25.29 4.56 -16.18
CA PHE A 90 24.61 3.28 -16.38
C PHE A 90 24.16 3.03 -17.83
N VAL A 91 23.67 4.07 -18.51
CA VAL A 91 23.36 4.01 -19.96
C VAL A 91 24.60 3.63 -20.76
N ARG A 92 25.74 4.27 -20.49
CA ARG A 92 27.01 4.00 -21.19
C ARG A 92 27.55 2.58 -20.96
N ILE A 93 27.53 2.08 -19.72
CA ILE A 93 28.07 0.74 -19.44
C ILE A 93 27.13 -0.38 -19.90
N SER A 94 25.82 -0.14 -19.93
CA SER A 94 24.84 -1.13 -20.40
C SER A 94 24.75 -1.19 -21.93
N GLY A 95 25.11 -0.10 -22.61
CA GLY A 95 24.96 0.03 -24.06
C GLY A 95 23.50 0.17 -24.52
N LEU A 96 22.56 0.36 -23.59
CA LEU A 96 21.15 0.52 -23.88
C LEU A 96 20.83 1.98 -24.20
N GLU A 97 19.85 2.22 -25.06
CA GLU A 97 19.29 3.56 -25.24
C GLU A 97 18.59 4.03 -23.96
N GLY A 98 18.52 5.35 -23.76
CA GLY A 98 18.06 5.97 -22.53
C GLY A 98 16.71 5.46 -22.00
N TYR A 99 15.67 5.47 -22.85
CA TYR A 99 14.34 4.96 -22.45
C TYR A 99 14.33 3.45 -22.23
N HIS A 100 15.02 2.68 -23.06
CA HIS A 100 15.13 1.23 -22.88
C HIS A 100 15.79 0.87 -21.55
N PHE A 101 16.88 1.56 -21.17
CA PHE A 101 17.51 1.40 -19.87
C PHE A 101 16.51 1.61 -18.72
N GLN A 102 15.71 2.68 -18.78
CA GLN A 102 14.73 2.99 -17.75
C GLN A 102 13.60 1.97 -17.68
N TYR A 103 13.03 1.56 -18.83
CA TYR A 103 11.98 0.54 -18.85
C TYR A 103 12.47 -0.78 -18.24
N TYR A 104 13.65 -1.26 -18.62
CA TYR A 104 14.21 -2.49 -18.04
C TYR A 104 14.51 -2.33 -16.55
N THR A 105 15.01 -1.17 -16.12
CA THR A 105 15.23 -0.87 -14.69
C THR A 105 13.93 -1.00 -13.90
N PHE A 106 12.82 -0.44 -14.39
CA PHE A 106 11.53 -0.54 -13.71
C PHE A 106 10.90 -1.94 -13.80
N VAL A 107 11.08 -2.69 -14.89
CA VAL A 107 10.69 -4.11 -14.93
C VAL A 107 11.45 -4.90 -13.87
N ILE A 108 12.76 -4.68 -13.72
CA ILE A 108 13.57 -5.33 -12.70
C ILE A 108 13.07 -4.96 -11.31
N PHE A 109 12.88 -3.67 -10.99
CA PHE A 109 12.37 -3.29 -9.67
C PHE A 109 10.99 -3.88 -9.39
N THR A 110 10.06 -3.73 -10.30
CA THR A 110 8.69 -4.13 -10.03
C THR A 110 8.50 -5.64 -9.99
N LEU A 111 9.19 -6.42 -10.84
CA LEU A 111 9.09 -7.89 -10.79
C LEU A 111 10.03 -8.50 -9.75
N PHE A 112 11.30 -8.12 -9.74
CA PHE A 112 12.27 -8.72 -8.81
C PHE A 112 12.08 -8.19 -7.39
N TRP A 113 12.04 -6.87 -7.21
CA TRP A 113 11.94 -6.31 -5.87
C TRP A 113 10.53 -6.44 -5.31
N HIS A 114 9.48 -6.09 -6.06
CA HIS A 114 8.16 -6.07 -5.45
C HIS A 114 7.48 -7.45 -5.38
N MET A 115 7.79 -8.38 -6.30
CA MET A 115 7.19 -9.72 -6.28
C MET A 115 8.14 -10.78 -5.73
N LEU A 116 9.34 -10.93 -6.33
CA LEU A 116 10.22 -12.04 -5.98
C LEU A 116 10.86 -11.89 -4.61
N PHE A 117 11.28 -10.67 -4.22
CA PHE A 117 11.93 -10.46 -2.93
C PHE A 117 11.03 -10.80 -1.73
N PRO A 118 9.75 -10.35 -1.63
CA PRO A 118 8.86 -10.79 -0.55
C PRO A 118 8.70 -12.30 -0.47
N VAL A 119 8.48 -12.95 -1.62
CA VAL A 119 8.33 -14.41 -1.68
C VAL A 119 9.61 -15.09 -1.22
N PHE A 120 10.77 -14.62 -1.68
CA PHE A 120 12.06 -15.12 -1.27
C PHE A 120 12.27 -14.95 0.24
N MET A 121 11.98 -13.77 0.80
CA MET A 121 12.11 -13.50 2.23
C MET A 121 11.25 -14.46 3.06
N LEU A 122 9.98 -14.62 2.67
CA LEU A 122 9.04 -15.52 3.36
C LEU A 122 9.42 -17.00 3.23
N ARG A 123 9.91 -17.43 2.06
CA ARG A 123 10.30 -18.83 1.82
C ARG A 123 11.63 -19.18 2.47
N LYS A 124 12.63 -18.31 2.34
CA LYS A 124 14.02 -18.61 2.73
C LYS A 124 14.32 -18.26 4.18
N TYR A 125 13.88 -17.08 4.64
CA TYR A 125 14.20 -16.60 5.98
C TYR A 125 13.12 -17.00 6.99
N GLU A 126 11.84 -16.82 6.64
CA GLU A 126 10.73 -17.20 7.53
C GLU A 126 10.35 -18.69 7.43
N LYS A 127 10.90 -19.40 6.42
CA LYS A 127 10.69 -20.84 6.18
C LYS A 127 9.20 -21.23 6.02
N LEU A 128 8.36 -20.30 5.58
CA LEU A 128 6.93 -20.55 5.36
C LEU A 128 6.73 -21.51 4.19
N SER A 129 5.79 -22.45 4.29
CA SER A 129 5.29 -23.24 3.16
C SER A 129 4.63 -22.34 2.10
N TRP A 130 4.43 -22.83 0.87
CA TRP A 130 3.74 -22.04 -0.16
C TRP A 130 2.33 -21.62 0.26
N LYS A 131 1.58 -22.50 0.91
CA LYS A 131 0.26 -22.17 1.46
C LYS A 131 0.35 -21.02 2.45
N GLU A 132 1.33 -21.06 3.35
CA GLU A 132 1.55 -19.99 4.33
C GLU A 132 2.06 -18.70 3.69
N VAL A 133 2.83 -18.75 2.59
CA VAL A 133 3.22 -17.54 1.83
C VAL A 133 1.99 -16.88 1.21
N PHE A 134 1.09 -17.65 0.60
CA PHE A 134 -0.13 -17.11 0.02
C PHE A 134 -1.06 -16.53 1.10
N ALA A 135 -1.23 -17.23 2.22
CA ALA A 135 -1.95 -16.70 3.38
C ALA A 135 -1.29 -15.43 3.95
N PHE A 136 0.04 -15.45 4.10
CA PHE A 136 0.81 -14.30 4.56
C PHE A 136 0.61 -13.11 3.64
N LEU A 137 0.62 -13.29 2.32
CA LEU A 137 0.43 -12.19 1.37
C LEU A 137 -1.05 -11.82 1.18
N SER A 138 -1.98 -12.55 1.81
CA SER A 138 -3.44 -12.40 1.64
C SER A 138 -3.91 -12.69 0.20
N LEU A 139 -3.22 -13.62 -0.46
CA LEU A 139 -3.48 -14.12 -1.82
C LEU A 139 -4.36 -15.39 -1.84
N ASP A 140 -4.70 -15.96 -0.68
CA ASP A 140 -5.60 -17.11 -0.53
C ASP A 140 -7.08 -16.71 -0.38
N ARG A 141 -7.38 -15.39 -0.44
CA ARG A 141 -8.72 -14.82 -0.20
C ARG A 141 -9.36 -14.23 -1.45
N PHE A 142 -9.25 -14.92 -2.59
CA PHE A 142 -9.90 -14.45 -3.82
C PHE A 142 -11.41 -14.28 -3.61
N SER A 143 -11.95 -13.12 -3.97
CA SER A 143 -13.37 -12.81 -3.83
C SER A 143 -13.85 -11.94 -4.98
N PHE A 144 -14.54 -12.55 -5.93
CA PHE A 144 -15.10 -11.84 -7.09
C PHE A 144 -16.05 -10.70 -6.69
N LYS A 145 -16.84 -10.91 -5.62
CA LYS A 145 -17.73 -9.87 -5.08
C LYS A 145 -16.96 -8.64 -4.59
N GLU A 146 -15.83 -8.84 -3.92
CA GLU A 146 -15.05 -7.70 -3.45
C GLU A 146 -14.39 -6.94 -4.60
N ILE A 147 -13.85 -7.66 -5.57
CA ILE A 147 -13.25 -7.07 -6.77
C ILE A 147 -14.30 -6.26 -7.55
N LEU A 148 -15.49 -6.81 -7.78
CA LEU A 148 -16.51 -6.17 -8.63
C LEU A 148 -17.27 -5.02 -7.95
N PHE A 149 -17.48 -5.09 -6.63
CA PHE A 149 -18.33 -4.11 -5.93
C PHE A 149 -17.58 -3.28 -4.90
N ILE A 150 -16.69 -3.89 -4.13
CA ILE A 150 -16.01 -3.19 -3.03
C ILE A 150 -14.89 -2.30 -3.57
N ALA A 151 -14.07 -2.80 -4.49
CA ALA A 151 -12.98 -2.00 -5.05
C ALA A 151 -13.49 -0.75 -5.79
N PRO A 152 -14.51 -0.82 -6.69
CA PRO A 152 -15.09 0.38 -7.31
C PRO A 152 -15.75 1.33 -6.31
N LEU A 153 -16.42 0.80 -5.28
CA LEU A 153 -17.00 1.66 -4.24
C LEU A 153 -15.92 2.38 -3.44
N ALA A 154 -14.88 1.66 -3.00
CA ALA A 154 -13.75 2.25 -2.29
C ALA A 154 -13.06 3.32 -3.15
N PHE A 155 -12.90 3.04 -4.45
CA PHE A 155 -12.40 4.00 -5.44
C PHE A 155 -13.28 5.26 -5.51
N GLY A 156 -14.60 5.10 -5.70
CA GLY A 156 -15.53 6.24 -5.76
C GLY A 156 -15.51 7.08 -4.48
N ILE A 157 -15.51 6.44 -3.31
CA ILE A 157 -15.38 7.14 -2.02
C ILE A 157 -14.04 7.89 -1.94
N SER A 158 -12.93 7.27 -2.35
CA SER A 158 -11.61 7.91 -2.32
C SER A 158 -11.56 9.16 -3.19
N VAL A 159 -12.20 9.12 -4.37
CA VAL A 159 -12.29 10.27 -5.29
C VAL A 159 -13.10 11.40 -4.66
N ILE A 160 -14.30 11.09 -4.16
CA ILE A 160 -15.22 12.09 -3.57
C ILE A 160 -14.59 12.74 -2.32
N VAL A 161 -14.02 11.93 -1.41
CA VAL A 161 -13.44 12.44 -0.16
C VAL A 161 -12.17 13.24 -0.43
N SER A 162 -11.38 12.88 -1.44
CA SER A 162 -10.17 13.62 -1.79
C SER A 162 -10.47 14.91 -2.55
N LEU A 163 -11.66 15.06 -3.14
CA LEU A 163 -11.99 16.17 -4.03
C LEU A 163 -11.76 17.57 -3.42
N PRO A 164 -12.19 17.87 -2.16
CA PRO A 164 -11.92 19.18 -1.57
C PRO A 164 -10.42 19.48 -1.47
N TYR A 165 -9.62 18.47 -1.11
CA TYR A 165 -8.16 18.60 -1.06
C TYR A 165 -7.57 18.82 -2.46
N MET A 166 -8.01 18.04 -3.45
CA MET A 166 -7.53 18.18 -4.83
C MET A 166 -7.83 19.57 -5.37
N LEU A 167 -9.04 20.09 -5.18
CA LEU A 167 -9.44 21.41 -5.68
C LEU A 167 -8.71 22.59 -5.01
N THR A 168 -8.23 22.43 -3.77
CA THR A 168 -7.70 23.55 -2.97
C THR A 168 -6.20 23.50 -2.78
N LEU A 169 -5.62 22.31 -2.60
CA LEU A 169 -4.23 22.15 -2.18
C LEU A 169 -3.35 21.43 -3.21
N TYR A 170 -3.90 20.66 -4.15
CA TYR A 170 -3.09 19.92 -5.13
C TYR A 170 -2.18 20.84 -5.94
N THR A 171 -2.75 21.84 -6.64
CA THR A 171 -1.99 22.74 -7.52
C THR A 171 -0.92 23.54 -6.77
N PRO A 172 -1.21 24.27 -5.67
CA PRO A 172 -0.17 25.00 -4.96
C PRO A 172 0.91 24.07 -4.39
N PHE A 173 0.55 22.86 -3.95
CA PHE A 173 1.51 21.88 -3.45
C PHE A 173 2.40 21.33 -4.57
N GLN A 174 1.84 20.98 -5.73
CA GLN A 174 2.58 20.58 -6.91
C GLN A 174 3.54 21.68 -7.40
N GLN A 175 3.07 22.93 -7.46
CA GLN A 175 3.89 24.08 -7.86
C GLN A 175 5.06 24.30 -6.90
N TRP A 176 4.80 24.22 -5.58
CA TRP A 176 5.85 24.30 -4.58
C TRP A 176 6.90 23.21 -4.76
N LEU A 177 6.49 21.95 -4.93
CA LEU A 177 7.43 20.85 -5.19
C LEU A 177 8.23 21.06 -6.49
N SER A 178 7.58 21.52 -7.55
CA SER A 178 8.21 21.78 -8.86
C SER A 178 9.23 22.92 -8.82
N SER A 179 9.09 23.85 -7.87
CA SER A 179 10.04 24.95 -7.66
C SER A 179 11.39 24.50 -7.10
N ILE A 180 11.48 23.28 -6.57
CA ILE A 180 12.70 22.75 -5.95
C ILE A 180 13.47 21.97 -7.03
N PRO A 181 14.67 22.42 -7.46
CA PRO A 181 15.39 21.79 -8.57
C PRO A 181 15.65 20.29 -8.37
N LEU A 182 15.92 19.87 -7.13
CA LEU A 182 16.17 18.47 -6.78
C LEU A 182 14.94 17.57 -7.01
N PHE A 183 13.73 18.13 -7.01
CA PHE A 183 12.49 17.38 -7.17
C PHE A 183 12.00 17.34 -8.61
N GLN A 184 12.63 18.08 -9.52
CA GLN A 184 12.22 18.10 -10.91
C GLN A 184 12.44 16.75 -11.55
N ILE A 185 11.47 16.33 -12.35
CA ILE A 185 11.57 15.12 -13.17
C ILE A 185 12.43 15.49 -14.38
N PRO A 186 13.58 14.84 -14.61
CA PRO A 186 14.41 15.17 -15.76
C PRO A 186 13.67 14.93 -17.07
N SER A 187 13.92 15.76 -18.09
CA SER A 187 13.26 15.64 -19.41
C SER A 187 13.55 14.33 -20.13
N TYR A 188 14.65 13.66 -19.81
CA TYR A 188 14.99 12.33 -20.35
C TYR A 188 14.31 11.19 -19.58
N SER A 189 13.58 11.46 -18.50
CA SER A 189 12.90 10.42 -17.72
C SER A 189 11.67 9.90 -18.47
N ILE A 190 11.41 8.59 -18.37
CA ILE A 190 10.16 7.99 -18.89
C ILE A 190 8.91 8.49 -18.14
N PHE A 191 9.08 9.19 -17.00
CA PHE A 191 7.99 9.81 -16.23
C PHE A 191 7.78 11.29 -16.56
N ALA A 192 8.56 11.84 -17.50
CA ALA A 192 8.44 13.24 -17.89
C ALA A 192 7.13 13.52 -18.66
N SER A 193 6.62 12.56 -19.43
CA SER A 193 5.37 12.69 -20.19
C SER A 193 4.63 11.36 -20.31
N TYR A 194 3.37 11.42 -20.73
CA TYR A 194 2.52 10.25 -20.99
C TYR A 194 3.10 9.40 -22.14
N GLU A 195 3.53 10.05 -23.22
CA GLU A 195 4.12 9.43 -24.41
C GLU A 195 5.40 8.69 -24.07
N ALA A 196 6.26 9.28 -23.22
CA ALA A 196 7.48 8.64 -22.78
C ALA A 196 7.19 7.39 -21.94
N PHE A 197 6.16 7.41 -21.09
CA PHE A 197 5.80 6.25 -20.27
C PHE A 197 5.14 5.13 -21.11
N TYR A 198 4.16 5.48 -21.93
CA TYR A 198 3.36 4.52 -22.72
C TYR A 198 3.99 4.17 -24.09
N GLY A 199 5.11 4.81 -24.46
CA GLY A 199 5.89 4.49 -25.65
C GLY A 199 6.71 3.19 -25.55
N ALA A 200 6.70 2.52 -24.41
CA ALA A 200 7.41 1.25 -24.22
C ALA A 200 6.87 0.16 -25.17
N PRO A 201 7.72 -0.80 -25.60
CA PRO A 201 7.24 -1.99 -26.32
C PRO A 201 6.13 -2.69 -25.52
N ALA A 202 5.07 -3.15 -26.20
CA ALA A 202 3.85 -3.63 -25.55
C ALA A 202 4.10 -4.70 -24.46
N ILE A 203 5.03 -5.63 -24.69
CA ILE A 203 5.40 -6.65 -23.69
C ILE A 203 6.03 -6.04 -22.44
N ILE A 204 6.89 -5.04 -22.61
CA ILE A 204 7.55 -4.33 -21.51
C ILE A 204 6.52 -3.52 -20.72
N LEU A 205 5.60 -2.84 -21.42
CA LEU A 205 4.49 -2.13 -20.80
C LEU A 205 3.61 -3.08 -19.97
N VAL A 206 3.25 -4.25 -20.49
CA VAL A 206 2.47 -5.26 -19.74
C VAL A 206 3.22 -5.72 -18.48
N LEU A 207 4.51 -6.01 -18.58
CA LEU A 207 5.32 -6.41 -17.43
C LEU A 207 5.41 -5.29 -16.38
N MET A 208 5.61 -4.05 -16.81
CA MET A 208 5.58 -2.87 -15.94
C MET A 208 4.21 -2.71 -15.27
N MET A 209 3.10 -2.90 -16.00
CA MET A 209 1.75 -2.82 -15.44
C MET A 209 1.48 -3.92 -14.40
N ILE A 210 1.90 -5.17 -14.67
CA ILE A 210 1.80 -6.25 -13.68
C ILE A 210 2.62 -5.91 -12.44
N GLY A 211 3.86 -5.47 -12.62
CA GLY A 211 4.73 -5.09 -11.53
C GLY A 211 4.21 -3.88 -10.73
N ASN A 212 3.60 -2.91 -11.39
CA ASN A 212 2.97 -1.74 -10.79
C ASN A 212 1.75 -2.14 -9.95
N PHE A 213 0.75 -2.79 -10.54
CA PHE A 213 -0.51 -3.07 -9.83
C PHE A 213 -0.43 -4.28 -8.90
N VAL A 214 0.27 -5.35 -9.29
CA VAL A 214 0.34 -6.59 -8.50
C VAL A 214 1.57 -6.58 -7.63
N GLY A 215 2.72 -6.24 -8.19
CA GLY A 215 3.98 -6.21 -7.46
C GLY A 215 3.94 -5.25 -6.30
N GLU A 216 3.60 -3.98 -6.52
CA GLU A 216 3.57 -3.00 -5.43
C GLU A 216 2.62 -3.41 -4.30
N GLU A 217 1.44 -3.96 -4.62
CA GLU A 217 0.53 -4.43 -3.56
C GLU A 217 1.10 -5.62 -2.79
N ILE A 218 1.73 -6.59 -3.46
CA ILE A 218 2.44 -7.70 -2.80
C ILE A 218 3.52 -7.15 -1.85
N TYR A 219 4.32 -6.19 -2.31
CA TYR A 219 5.42 -5.64 -1.53
C TYR A 219 4.94 -4.78 -0.36
N PHE A 220 4.15 -3.76 -0.64
CA PHE A 220 3.80 -2.75 0.35
C PHE A 220 2.72 -3.25 1.32
N ARG A 221 1.67 -3.93 0.84
CA ARG A 221 0.49 -4.28 1.66
C ARG A 221 0.43 -5.77 2.00
N GLY A 222 0.87 -6.62 1.08
CA GLY A 222 1.07 -8.04 1.34
C GLY A 222 2.19 -8.27 2.35
N TYR A 223 3.35 -7.65 2.14
CA TYR A 223 4.57 -7.91 2.88
C TYR A 223 4.92 -6.87 3.94
N LEU A 224 5.30 -5.66 3.54
CA LEU A 224 5.83 -4.64 4.46
C LEU A 224 4.82 -4.22 5.51
N MET A 225 3.55 -4.04 5.17
CA MET A 225 2.51 -3.68 6.14
C MET A 225 2.43 -4.69 7.28
N LYS A 226 2.53 -6.00 6.99
CA LYS A 226 2.54 -7.03 8.04
C LYS A 226 3.83 -7.00 8.86
N LYS A 227 4.97 -6.76 8.21
CA LYS A 227 6.26 -6.61 8.90
C LYS A 227 6.31 -5.39 9.80
N THR A 228 5.55 -4.34 9.51
CA THR A 228 5.43 -3.12 10.32
C THR A 228 4.21 -3.08 11.23
N ALA A 229 3.54 -4.21 11.49
CA ALA A 229 2.37 -4.25 12.37
C ALA A 229 2.66 -3.78 13.82
N PHE A 230 3.93 -3.67 14.22
CA PHE A 230 4.33 -3.09 15.52
C PHE A 230 3.92 -1.62 15.68
N LEU A 231 3.54 -0.94 14.58
CA LEU A 231 2.96 0.41 14.58
C LEU A 231 1.47 0.43 15.00
N GLY A 232 0.87 -0.75 15.21
CA GLY A 232 -0.50 -0.91 15.67
C GLY A 232 -1.53 -0.25 14.75
N ARG A 233 -2.49 0.46 15.34
CA ARG A 233 -3.62 1.07 14.61
C ARG A 233 -3.24 2.13 13.57
N TYR A 234 -2.02 2.67 13.64
CA TYR A 234 -1.53 3.70 12.71
C TYR A 234 -0.69 3.14 11.56
N ASN A 235 -0.44 1.83 11.54
CA ASN A 235 0.37 1.18 10.52
C ASN A 235 -0.11 1.50 9.09
N TRP A 236 -1.42 1.57 8.86
CA TRP A 236 -1.97 1.88 7.54
C TRP A 236 -1.67 3.31 7.06
N ILE A 237 -1.59 4.29 7.98
CA ILE A 237 -1.21 5.67 7.67
C ILE A 237 0.27 5.68 7.28
N VAL A 238 1.12 5.11 8.14
CA VAL A 238 2.58 5.07 7.91
C VAL A 238 2.90 4.34 6.62
N ASN A 239 2.27 3.19 6.36
CA ASN A 239 2.41 2.43 5.12
C ASN A 239 2.07 3.29 3.88
N SER A 240 0.93 3.98 3.90
CA SER A 240 0.48 4.81 2.77
C SER A 240 1.35 6.04 2.56
N THR A 241 1.78 6.70 3.65
CA THR A 241 2.70 7.83 3.58
C THR A 241 4.06 7.40 3.04
N LEU A 242 4.62 6.30 3.54
CA LEU A 242 5.90 5.78 3.04
C LEU A 242 5.80 5.28 1.59
N PHE A 243 4.66 4.72 1.19
CA PHE A 243 4.38 4.39 -0.21
C PHE A 243 4.32 5.64 -1.10
N CYS A 244 3.70 6.73 -0.65
CA CYS A 244 3.73 8.01 -1.36
C CYS A 244 5.18 8.51 -1.50
N VAL A 245 5.93 8.54 -0.38
CA VAL A 245 7.33 9.00 -0.37
C VAL A 245 8.25 8.12 -1.20
N TYR A 246 7.95 6.82 -1.32
CA TYR A 246 8.70 5.90 -2.17
C TYR A 246 8.80 6.38 -3.63
N HIS A 247 7.85 7.16 -4.15
CA HIS A 247 7.86 7.67 -5.52
C HIS A 247 8.80 8.87 -5.75
N LEU A 248 10.01 8.82 -5.16
CA LEU A 248 11.00 9.90 -5.22
C LEU A 248 11.38 10.33 -6.64
N TRP A 249 11.33 9.42 -7.62
CA TRP A 249 11.66 9.73 -9.01
C TRP A 249 10.60 10.60 -9.73
N GLN A 250 9.43 10.80 -9.11
CA GLN A 250 8.31 11.57 -9.65
C GLN A 250 7.61 12.44 -8.57
N ILE A 251 8.40 13.04 -7.67
CA ILE A 251 7.90 13.83 -6.51
C ILE A 251 6.77 14.80 -6.87
N PRO A 252 6.90 15.70 -7.87
CA PRO A 252 5.88 16.71 -8.13
C PRO A 252 4.59 16.13 -8.72
N GLN A 253 4.60 14.88 -9.19
CA GLN A 253 3.42 14.19 -9.69
C GLN A 253 2.74 13.39 -8.56
N THR A 254 3.49 12.63 -7.76
CA THR A 254 2.90 11.70 -6.79
C THR A 254 2.67 12.29 -5.40
N PHE A 255 3.56 13.15 -4.89
CA PHE A 255 3.42 13.65 -3.52
C PHE A 255 2.15 14.49 -3.31
N PRO A 256 1.70 15.30 -4.29
CA PRO A 256 0.40 15.96 -4.23
C PRO A 256 -0.79 15.00 -4.20
N LEU A 257 -0.62 13.70 -4.42
CA LEU A 257 -1.66 12.68 -4.31
C LEU A 257 -1.71 12.01 -2.93
N ILE A 258 -1.07 12.59 -1.90
CA ILE A 258 -0.99 11.96 -0.57
C ILE A 258 -2.36 11.59 0.02
N VAL A 259 -3.37 12.46 -0.09
CA VAL A 259 -4.71 12.20 0.47
C VAL A 259 -5.38 10.99 -0.20
N PRO A 260 -5.49 10.92 -1.54
CA PRO A 260 -6.03 9.70 -2.16
C PRO A 260 -5.15 8.47 -1.91
N ILE A 261 -3.82 8.61 -1.81
CA ILE A 261 -2.91 7.50 -1.51
C ILE A 261 -3.20 6.88 -0.12
N LEU A 262 -3.65 7.66 0.87
CA LEU A 262 -4.05 7.13 2.18
C LEU A 262 -5.17 6.06 2.09
N PHE A 263 -5.99 6.09 1.03
CA PHE A 263 -7.05 5.11 0.82
C PHE A 263 -6.52 3.71 0.49
N PHE A 264 -5.27 3.58 0.02
CA PHE A 264 -4.69 2.26 -0.22
C PHE A 264 -4.50 1.50 1.10
N GLY A 265 -3.80 2.11 2.06
CA GLY A 265 -3.61 1.52 3.38
C GLY A 265 -4.93 1.37 4.13
N LEU A 266 -5.84 2.33 4.02
CA LEU A 266 -7.17 2.22 4.64
C LEU A 266 -7.98 1.05 4.06
N THR A 267 -8.02 0.91 2.74
CA THR A 267 -8.71 -0.21 2.07
C THR A 267 -8.10 -1.53 2.49
N MET A 268 -6.77 -1.62 2.55
CA MET A 268 -6.11 -2.82 3.06
C MET A 268 -6.49 -3.09 4.52
N GLN A 269 -6.45 -2.07 5.38
CA GLN A 269 -6.76 -2.17 6.81
C GLN A 269 -8.17 -2.68 7.08
N LEU A 270 -9.12 -2.25 6.24
CA LEU A 270 -10.53 -2.59 6.37
C LEU A 270 -10.87 -3.96 5.74
N ARG A 271 -10.30 -4.29 4.58
CA ARG A 271 -10.70 -5.47 3.81
C ARG A 271 -9.81 -6.69 4.03
N LYS A 272 -8.54 -6.48 4.35
CA LYS A 272 -7.53 -7.54 4.53
C LYS A 272 -7.46 -8.49 3.31
N ASN A 273 -7.73 -7.99 2.11
CA ASN A 273 -7.78 -8.76 0.87
C ASN A 273 -6.95 -8.07 -0.22
N LEU A 274 -5.91 -8.76 -0.70
CA LEU A 274 -4.98 -8.17 -1.65
C LEU A 274 -5.60 -7.99 -3.04
N TYR A 275 -6.48 -8.89 -3.49
CA TYR A 275 -7.09 -8.78 -4.82
C TYR A 275 -8.00 -7.55 -4.94
N THR A 276 -8.75 -7.26 -3.88
CA THR A 276 -9.57 -6.05 -3.78
C THR A 276 -8.72 -4.80 -3.91
N LEU A 277 -7.54 -4.80 -3.28
CA LEU A 277 -6.62 -3.69 -3.33
C LEU A 277 -5.91 -3.56 -4.68
N ILE A 278 -5.52 -4.67 -5.32
CA ILE A 278 -4.97 -4.68 -6.68
C ILE A 278 -5.97 -4.05 -7.66
N MET A 279 -7.26 -4.41 -7.56
CA MET A 279 -8.29 -3.80 -8.39
C MET A 279 -8.49 -2.32 -8.06
N PHE A 280 -8.48 -1.94 -6.78
CA PHE A 280 -8.53 -0.54 -6.36
C PHE A 280 -7.35 0.27 -6.94
N HIS A 281 -6.13 -0.27 -6.88
CA HIS A 281 -4.92 0.34 -7.46
C HIS A 281 -5.07 0.52 -8.97
N LEU A 282 -5.48 -0.53 -9.68
CA LEU A 282 -5.73 -0.48 -11.12
C LEU A 282 -6.72 0.64 -11.48
N LEU A 283 -7.87 0.70 -10.80
CA LEU A 283 -8.88 1.74 -11.01
C LEU A 283 -8.34 3.14 -10.73
N PHE A 284 -7.54 3.30 -9.66
CA PHE A 284 -6.96 4.58 -9.30
C PHE A 284 -6.00 5.11 -10.38
N ASN A 285 -5.11 4.25 -10.87
CA ASN A 285 -4.14 4.66 -11.89
C ASN A 285 -4.77 4.85 -13.28
N LEU A 286 -5.75 4.02 -13.67
CA LEU A 286 -6.37 4.12 -14.98
C LEU A 286 -7.44 5.22 -15.07
N ALA A 287 -8.22 5.43 -14.01
CA ALA A 287 -9.36 6.35 -14.02
C ALA A 287 -9.20 7.52 -13.03
N GLY A 288 -8.70 7.27 -11.82
CA GLY A 288 -8.58 8.28 -10.77
C GLY A 288 -7.72 9.49 -11.18
N VAL A 289 -6.52 9.22 -11.70
CA VAL A 289 -5.61 10.26 -12.20
C VAL A 289 -6.27 11.10 -13.31
N GLN A 290 -6.94 10.45 -14.25
CA GLN A 290 -7.62 11.11 -15.37
C GLN A 290 -8.79 11.98 -14.90
N ILE A 291 -9.59 11.47 -13.94
CA ILE A 291 -10.67 12.24 -13.32
C ILE A 291 -10.13 13.50 -12.65
N TYR A 292 -9.03 13.40 -11.90
CA TYR A 292 -8.43 14.57 -11.27
C TYR A 292 -7.88 15.58 -12.28
N GLN A 293 -7.23 15.12 -13.36
CA GLN A 293 -6.76 16.01 -14.43
C GLN A 293 -7.91 16.82 -15.04
N VAL A 294 -9.02 16.15 -15.38
CA VAL A 294 -10.23 16.80 -15.92
C VAL A 294 -10.83 17.79 -14.92
N ILE A 295 -11.00 17.38 -13.66
CA ILE A 295 -11.59 18.23 -12.60
C ILE A 295 -10.76 19.48 -12.34
N LEU A 296 -9.43 19.34 -12.36
CA LEU A 296 -8.52 20.46 -12.09
C LEU A 296 -8.34 21.38 -13.29
N GLY A 297 -8.98 21.08 -14.43
CA GLY A 297 -8.76 21.82 -15.67
C GLY A 297 -7.33 21.71 -16.19
N LEU A 298 -6.58 20.70 -15.74
CA LEU A 298 -5.28 20.34 -16.28
C LEU A 298 -5.58 19.56 -17.56
N GLY A 299 -5.88 20.30 -18.63
CA GLY A 299 -6.39 19.74 -19.87
C GLY A 299 -5.56 18.57 -20.40
N THR A 300 -6.17 17.71 -21.21
CA THR A 300 -5.51 16.60 -21.91
C THR A 300 -4.48 17.07 -22.96
N GLY A 301 -4.24 18.38 -23.08
CA GLY A 301 -3.29 18.99 -23.98
C GLY A 301 -2.30 19.86 -23.21
N ALA A 302 -1.10 19.31 -23.00
CA ALA A 302 0.17 19.95 -22.62
C ALA A 302 0.88 19.21 -21.47
N HIS A 303 1.25 17.96 -21.73
CA HIS A 303 2.47 17.35 -21.18
C HIS A 303 3.09 16.48 -22.27
#